data_AF-A0A1F5CRP8-F1
#
_entry.id   AF-A0A1F5CRP8-F1
#
_cell.length_a   1.000
_cell.length_b   1.000
_cell.length_c   1.000
_cell.angle_alpha   90.00
_cell.angle_beta   90.00
_cell.angle_gamma   90.00
#
_symmetry.space_group_name_H-M   'P 1'
#
loop_
_entity.id
_entity.type
_entity.pdbx_description
1 polymer ?
#
loop_
_entity_poly.entity_id
_entity_poly.type
_entity_poly.pdbx_seq_one_letter_code
_entity_poly.pdbx_strand_id
1 'polypeptide(L)'
;MKAQVVLTPAEGKRLIAKAISCMEPVQKAYQEGILIVATSTSTAYVAEELMQKEIPDKGMFTAGVVTATGLNITKAEGRHSHHVFEKGKLKECNTAELVPYLSRMGPSDVFIKGANAIDSFGAAGILLAGAGGGTIGTAWGYIVSNGIQLIIPAGLEKLVPGPLDTLQSMMGTGVIDAAMGWKCGMIVVHGQVITEMEAMKLLFDVDAVPIAAGGIDGAEGCKVFLVEGPKDNVELAMEVLGKVKGEAPLKTQVTGWPKK
;
A
#
# COMPACT_ATOMS: atom_id res chain seq x y z
N MET A 1 22.04 7.95 -19.16
CA MET A 1 22.86 8.06 -17.92
C MET A 1 22.41 6.96 -16.98
N LYS A 2 23.32 6.50 -16.09
CA LYS A 2 23.00 5.51 -15.05
C LYS A 2 23.25 6.10 -13.67
N ALA A 3 22.40 5.77 -12.71
CA ALA A 3 22.55 6.11 -11.30
C ALA A 3 22.16 4.93 -10.41
N GLN A 4 22.65 4.92 -9.18
CA GLN A 4 22.28 3.94 -8.17
C GLN A 4 21.56 4.64 -7.02
N VAL A 5 20.44 4.07 -6.59
CA VAL A 5 19.63 4.62 -5.50
C VAL A 5 19.26 3.53 -4.51
N VAL A 6 19.19 3.89 -3.23
CA VAL A 6 18.76 3.02 -2.14
C VAL A 6 17.58 3.66 -1.43
N LEU A 7 16.50 2.89 -1.33
CA LEU A 7 15.29 3.30 -0.63
C LEU A 7 14.96 2.30 0.48
N THR A 8 14.80 2.81 1.70
CA THR A 8 14.18 2.05 2.80
C THR A 8 12.68 1.87 2.52
N PRO A 9 11.99 0.96 3.21
CA PRO A 9 10.55 0.80 3.03
C PRO A 9 9.72 2.06 3.32
N ALA A 10 10.20 2.99 4.17
CA ALA A 10 9.51 4.25 4.44
C ALA A 10 9.70 5.24 3.27
N GLU A 11 10.93 5.37 2.80
CA GLU A 11 11.30 6.20 1.65
C GLU A 11 10.59 5.72 0.37
N GLY A 12 10.56 4.40 0.12
CA GLY A 12 9.83 3.80 -1.00
C GLY A 12 8.31 4.10 -0.94
N LYS A 13 7.68 4.00 0.24
CA LYS A 13 6.27 4.35 0.42
C LYS A 13 5.99 5.83 0.11
N ARG A 14 6.88 6.74 0.52
CA ARG A 14 6.76 8.16 0.20
C ARG A 14 6.86 8.41 -1.31
N LEU A 15 7.82 7.78 -2.00
CA LEU A 15 7.95 7.88 -3.45
C LEU A 15 6.71 7.35 -4.18
N ILE A 16 6.24 6.15 -3.81
CA ILE A 16 5.04 5.53 -4.37
C ILE A 16 3.82 6.44 -4.17
N ALA A 17 3.68 7.04 -2.99
CA ALA A 17 2.59 7.95 -2.70
C ALA A 17 2.61 9.22 -3.57
N LYS A 18 3.79 9.80 -3.80
CA LYS A 18 3.95 10.94 -4.71
C LYS A 18 3.48 10.57 -6.11
N ALA A 19 3.95 9.44 -6.65
CA ALA A 19 3.52 8.96 -7.97
C ALA A 19 2.01 8.77 -8.06
N ILE A 20 1.41 8.06 -7.10
CA ILE A 20 -0.03 7.79 -7.07
C ILE A 20 -0.84 9.08 -6.99
N SER A 21 -0.42 10.04 -6.15
CA SER A 21 -1.11 11.32 -6.02
C SER A 21 -1.12 12.13 -7.32
N CYS A 22 -0.15 11.93 -8.21
CA CYS A 22 -0.07 12.63 -9.50
C CYS A 22 -0.75 11.87 -10.66
N MET A 23 -1.24 10.64 -10.45
CA MET A 23 -1.90 9.87 -11.51
C MET A 23 -3.21 10.52 -11.94
N GLU A 24 -3.42 10.65 -13.25
CA GLU A 24 -4.67 11.17 -13.85
C GLU A 24 -5.94 10.52 -13.28
N PRO A 25 -6.10 9.18 -13.24
CA PRO A 25 -7.32 8.57 -12.69
C PRO A 25 -7.55 8.91 -11.22
N VAL A 26 -6.49 9.05 -10.42
CA VAL A 26 -6.59 9.41 -9.00
C VAL A 26 -7.06 10.86 -8.86
N GLN A 27 -6.47 11.78 -9.62
CA GLN A 27 -6.86 13.19 -9.62
C GLN A 27 -8.30 13.39 -10.10
N LYS A 28 -8.70 12.68 -11.16
CA LYS A 28 -10.07 12.73 -11.67
C LYS A 28 -11.08 12.20 -10.64
N ALA A 29 -10.83 11.03 -10.06
CA ALA A 29 -11.68 10.49 -9.00
C ALA A 29 -11.73 11.40 -7.76
N TYR A 30 -10.61 12.02 -7.40
CA TYR A 30 -10.54 12.99 -6.30
C TYR A 30 -11.41 14.23 -6.56
N GLN A 31 -11.36 14.81 -7.76
CA GLN A 31 -12.01 16.08 -8.09
C GLN A 31 -13.48 15.93 -8.52
N GLU A 32 -13.80 14.89 -9.26
CA GLU A 32 -15.09 14.74 -9.96
C GLU A 32 -15.93 13.56 -9.47
N GLY A 33 -15.26 12.50 -8.99
CA GLY A 33 -15.87 11.23 -8.60
C GLY A 33 -15.76 10.91 -7.12
N ILE A 34 -15.60 9.62 -6.84
CA ILE A 34 -15.36 9.04 -5.53
C ILE A 34 -13.96 8.40 -5.52
N LEU A 35 -13.10 8.88 -4.63
CA LEU A 35 -11.83 8.25 -4.32
C LEU A 35 -11.88 7.69 -2.90
N ILE A 36 -11.66 6.38 -2.75
CA ILE A 36 -11.54 5.75 -1.43
C ILE A 36 -10.08 5.39 -1.18
N VAL A 37 -9.50 5.94 -0.12
CA VAL A 37 -8.20 5.55 0.42
C VAL A 37 -8.44 4.67 1.65
N ALA A 38 -8.42 3.36 1.43
CA ALA A 38 -8.57 2.39 2.49
C ALA A 38 -7.32 2.31 3.37
N THR A 39 -7.48 1.97 4.65
CA THR A 39 -6.39 2.06 5.62
C THR A 39 -5.33 0.99 5.38
N SER A 40 -4.08 1.43 5.31
CA SER A 40 -2.85 0.64 5.30
C SER A 40 -1.66 1.57 5.50
N THR A 41 -0.52 1.02 5.91
CA THR A 41 0.70 1.80 6.10
C THR A 41 1.16 2.55 4.85
N SER A 42 0.98 1.98 3.66
CA SER A 42 1.36 2.63 2.39
C SER A 42 0.35 3.69 1.94
N THR A 43 -0.95 3.45 2.14
CA THR A 43 -2.01 4.40 1.74
C THR A 43 -2.09 5.62 2.65
N ALA A 44 -1.55 5.54 3.87
CA ALA A 44 -1.39 6.70 4.73
C ALA A 44 -0.56 7.81 4.05
N TYR A 45 0.54 7.42 3.39
CA TYR A 45 1.36 8.36 2.63
C TYR A 45 0.59 8.96 1.44
N VAL A 46 -0.22 8.14 0.74
CA VAL A 46 -1.06 8.63 -0.36
C VAL A 46 -2.06 9.67 0.15
N ALA A 47 -2.69 9.42 1.29
CA ALA A 47 -3.58 10.40 1.92
C ALA A 47 -2.86 11.70 2.29
N GLU A 48 -1.64 11.63 2.83
CA GLU A 48 -0.84 12.83 3.12
C GLU A 48 -0.51 13.63 1.85
N GLU A 49 -0.11 12.97 0.76
CA GLU A 49 0.20 13.65 -0.50
C GLU A 49 -1.06 14.27 -1.14
N LEU A 50 -2.21 13.60 -1.07
CA LEU A 50 -3.47 14.17 -1.59
C LEU A 50 -3.95 15.37 -0.76
N MET A 51 -3.82 15.28 0.56
CA MET A 51 -4.29 16.30 1.50
C MET A 51 -3.27 17.41 1.75
N GLN A 52 -2.01 17.23 1.33
CA GLN A 52 -0.87 18.08 1.65
C GLN A 52 -0.75 18.34 3.16
N LYS A 53 -0.98 17.30 3.96
CA LYS A 53 -1.01 17.37 5.42
C LYS A 53 -0.50 16.06 6.03
N GLU A 54 0.35 16.17 7.05
CA GLU A 54 0.83 15.01 7.80
C GLU A 54 -0.30 14.36 8.63
N ILE A 55 -0.29 13.03 8.68
CA ILE A 55 -1.19 12.25 9.53
C ILE A 55 -0.45 11.97 10.85
N PRO A 56 -0.99 12.45 12.00
CA PRO A 56 -0.40 12.14 13.30
C PRO A 56 -0.47 10.64 13.56
N ASP A 57 0.57 10.08 14.19
CA ASP A 57 0.66 8.64 14.46
C ASP A 57 0.38 7.78 13.21
N LYS A 58 0.93 8.16 12.06
CA LYS A 58 0.71 7.55 10.73
C LYS A 58 0.72 6.01 10.70
N GLY A 59 1.54 5.36 11.54
CA GLY A 59 1.56 3.90 11.64
C GLY A 59 0.31 3.27 12.27
N MET A 60 -0.61 4.08 12.80
CA MET A 60 -1.96 3.68 13.23
C MET A 60 -2.99 3.75 12.10
N PHE A 61 -2.62 4.19 10.89
CA PHE A 61 -3.47 4.16 9.68
C PHE A 61 -3.53 2.75 9.07
N THR A 62 -3.68 1.71 9.89
CA THR A 62 -3.77 0.32 9.45
C THR A 62 -4.41 -0.53 10.56
N ALA A 63 -5.04 -1.64 10.18
CA ALA A 63 -5.53 -2.64 11.13
C ALA A 63 -4.53 -3.79 11.28
N GLY A 64 -4.33 -4.58 10.23
CA GLY A 64 -3.31 -5.64 10.20
C GLY A 64 -1.91 -5.04 9.99
N VAL A 65 -0.93 -5.56 10.73
CA VAL A 65 0.46 -5.10 10.63
C VAL A 65 1.43 -6.23 10.96
N VAL A 66 2.57 -6.25 10.27
CA VAL A 66 3.71 -7.10 10.62
C VAL A 66 4.72 -6.23 11.36
N THR A 67 5.12 -6.64 12.56
CA THR A 67 6.15 -5.96 13.35
C THR A 67 7.23 -6.96 13.74
N ALA A 68 8.30 -6.50 14.40
CA ALA A 68 9.36 -7.36 14.91
C ALA A 68 8.86 -8.47 15.85
N THR A 69 7.69 -8.30 16.49
CA THR A 69 7.13 -9.35 17.35
C THR A 69 6.38 -10.43 16.54
N GLY A 70 5.82 -10.10 15.37
CA GLY A 70 5.11 -11.05 14.51
C GLY A 70 3.93 -10.44 13.75
N LEU A 71 2.96 -11.29 13.40
CA LEU A 71 1.69 -10.90 12.78
C LEU A 71 0.78 -10.29 13.85
N ASN A 72 0.45 -9.01 13.70
CA ASN A 72 -0.22 -8.22 14.72
C ASN A 72 -1.46 -7.49 14.18
N ILE A 73 -2.27 -7.04 15.13
CA ILE A 73 -3.38 -6.11 14.89
C ILE A 73 -3.08 -4.85 15.69
N THR A 74 -3.20 -3.67 15.09
CA THR A 74 -3.03 -2.40 15.80
C THR A 74 -4.09 -2.25 16.89
N LYS A 75 -3.88 -1.42 17.91
CA LYS A 75 -4.96 -1.08 18.85
C LYS A 75 -6.13 -0.43 18.13
N ALA A 76 -7.35 -0.68 18.60
CA ALA A 76 -8.53 -0.04 18.03
C ALA A 76 -8.59 1.43 18.43
N GLU A 77 -8.17 1.74 19.65
CA GLU A 77 -8.03 3.09 20.17
C GLU A 77 -6.94 3.83 19.38
N GLY A 78 -7.29 4.97 18.80
CA GLY A 78 -6.38 5.80 17.99
C GLY A 78 -6.12 5.28 16.58
N ARG A 79 -6.81 4.21 16.13
CA ARG A 79 -6.74 3.79 14.72
C ARG A 79 -7.48 4.79 13.84
N HIS A 80 -6.83 5.21 12.75
CA HIS A 80 -7.46 6.10 11.77
C HIS A 80 -8.52 5.39 10.94
N SER A 81 -9.50 6.17 10.50
CA SER A 81 -10.57 5.74 9.59
C SER A 81 -10.09 5.69 8.14
N HIS A 82 -10.85 5.01 7.28
CA HIS A 82 -10.68 5.15 5.84
C HIS A 82 -11.02 6.57 5.41
N HIS A 83 -10.35 7.08 4.38
CA HIS A 83 -10.67 8.38 3.81
C HIS A 83 -11.48 8.19 2.53
N VAL A 84 -12.67 8.76 2.48
CA VAL A 84 -13.49 8.85 1.27
C VAL A 84 -13.48 10.30 0.82
N PHE A 85 -13.07 10.55 -0.42
CA PHE A 85 -13.18 11.84 -1.06
C PHE A 85 -14.29 11.76 -2.10
N GLU A 86 -15.34 12.57 -1.94
CA GLU A 86 -16.39 12.75 -2.94
C GLU A 86 -16.28 14.20 -3.42
N LYS A 87 -15.77 14.38 -4.65
CA LYS A 87 -15.53 15.71 -5.25
C LYS A 87 -14.69 16.62 -4.34
N GLY A 88 -13.57 16.10 -3.88
CA GLY A 88 -12.58 16.77 -3.03
C GLY A 88 -12.98 16.90 -1.55
N LYS A 89 -14.20 16.50 -1.16
CA LYS A 89 -14.66 16.57 0.23
C LYS A 89 -14.31 15.30 0.98
N LEU A 90 -13.46 15.42 1.98
CA LEU A 90 -13.07 14.31 2.86
C LEU A 90 -14.22 13.92 3.79
N LYS A 91 -14.48 12.61 3.85
CA LYS A 91 -15.26 11.96 4.89
C LYS A 91 -14.49 10.76 5.43
N GLU A 92 -14.35 10.70 6.74
CA GLU A 92 -13.77 9.56 7.44
C GLU A 92 -14.83 8.48 7.63
N CYS A 93 -14.50 7.23 7.28
CA CYS A 93 -15.42 6.10 7.34
C CYS A 93 -14.77 4.88 7.98
N ASN A 94 -15.51 4.19 8.83
CA ASN A 94 -15.20 2.80 9.15
C ASN A 94 -15.56 1.87 7.97
N THR A 95 -15.22 0.58 8.05
CA THR A 95 -15.44 -0.36 6.95
C THR A 95 -16.92 -0.53 6.57
N ALA A 96 -17.86 -0.51 7.52
CA ALA A 96 -19.28 -0.63 7.22
C ALA A 96 -19.82 0.63 6.50
N GLU A 97 -19.31 1.80 6.87
CA GLU A 97 -19.67 3.09 6.27
C GLU A 97 -19.14 3.27 4.84
N LEU A 98 -18.24 2.40 4.36
CA LEU A 98 -17.79 2.42 2.96
C LEU A 98 -18.86 1.91 1.99
N VAL A 99 -19.76 1.01 2.44
CA VAL A 99 -20.71 0.30 1.56
C VAL A 99 -21.59 1.26 0.72
N PRO A 100 -22.16 2.34 1.26
CA PRO A 100 -22.95 3.31 0.48
C PRO A 100 -22.14 4.09 -0.57
N TYR A 101 -20.81 4.18 -0.42
CA TYR A 101 -19.93 4.78 -1.43
C TYR A 101 -19.56 3.73 -2.48
N LEU A 102 -19.10 2.56 -2.05
CA LEU A 102 -18.75 1.42 -2.92
C LEU A 102 -19.88 1.06 -3.88
N SER A 103 -21.14 1.07 -3.42
CA SER A 103 -22.30 0.76 -4.25
C SER A 103 -22.58 1.76 -5.38
N ARG A 104 -22.08 3.00 -5.25
CA ARG A 104 -22.25 4.09 -6.22
C ARG A 104 -21.01 4.32 -7.09
N MET A 105 -19.87 3.75 -6.71
CA MET A 105 -18.63 3.84 -7.48
C MET A 105 -18.76 3.06 -8.80
N GLY A 106 -18.06 3.52 -9.83
CA GLY A 106 -17.96 2.89 -11.14
C GLY A 106 -16.57 3.02 -11.78
N PRO A 107 -16.46 2.85 -13.11
CA PRO A 107 -15.16 2.76 -13.79
C PRO A 107 -14.30 4.02 -13.81
N SER A 108 -14.85 5.17 -13.44
CA SER A 108 -14.10 6.42 -13.30
C SER A 108 -13.67 6.71 -11.86
N ASP A 109 -14.05 5.84 -10.92
CA ASP A 109 -13.76 5.97 -9.50
C ASP A 109 -12.60 5.05 -9.11
N VAL A 110 -11.92 5.41 -8.03
CA VAL A 110 -10.67 4.75 -7.62
C VAL A 110 -10.78 4.27 -6.18
N PHE A 111 -10.36 3.03 -5.96
CA PHE A 111 -10.14 2.46 -4.64
C PHE A 111 -8.65 2.19 -4.45
N ILE A 112 -8.03 2.78 -3.43
CA ILE A 112 -6.61 2.62 -3.12
C ILE A 112 -6.46 1.78 -1.86
N LYS A 113 -5.75 0.65 -1.96
CA LYS A 113 -5.49 -0.25 -0.84
C LYS A 113 -4.10 -0.88 -0.92
N GLY A 114 -3.32 -0.74 0.15
CA GLY A 114 -2.03 -1.42 0.24
C GLY A 114 -2.17 -2.92 0.47
N ALA A 115 -1.14 -3.66 0.08
CA ALA A 115 -1.05 -5.12 0.21
C ALA A 115 -0.03 -5.57 1.27
N ASN A 116 -0.01 -6.87 1.60
CA ASN A 116 1.03 -7.51 2.41
C ASN A 116 2.07 -8.23 1.54
N ALA A 117 1.66 -8.68 0.36
CA ALA A 117 2.49 -9.37 -0.61
C ALA A 117 2.18 -8.85 -2.02
N ILE A 118 3.17 -8.87 -2.89
CA ILE A 118 3.02 -8.75 -4.35
C ILE A 118 3.89 -9.83 -5.00
N ASP A 119 3.57 -10.23 -6.22
CA ASP A 119 4.43 -11.08 -7.04
C ASP A 119 4.83 -10.41 -8.35
N SER A 120 5.72 -11.07 -9.09
CA SER A 120 6.17 -10.65 -10.41
C SER A 120 5.12 -10.83 -11.52
N PHE A 121 3.95 -11.38 -11.21
CA PHE A 121 2.85 -11.63 -12.15
C PHE A 121 1.74 -10.58 -12.04
N GLY A 122 1.91 -9.59 -11.16
CA GLY A 122 0.97 -8.49 -10.97
C GLY A 122 -0.16 -8.79 -9.98
N ALA A 123 -0.04 -9.86 -9.19
CA ALA A 123 -1.00 -10.16 -8.13
C ALA A 123 -0.60 -9.47 -6.81
N ALA A 124 -1.59 -9.15 -5.99
CA ALA A 124 -1.39 -8.61 -4.65
C ALA A 124 -2.13 -9.42 -3.60
N GLY A 125 -1.42 -9.81 -2.54
CA GLY A 125 -1.94 -10.59 -1.42
C GLY A 125 -2.19 -9.72 -0.20
N ILE A 126 -3.38 -9.82 0.38
CA ILE A 126 -3.77 -9.15 1.62
C ILE A 126 -4.00 -10.22 2.68
N LEU A 127 -3.32 -10.11 3.82
CA LEU A 127 -3.50 -11.03 4.94
C LEU A 127 -4.82 -10.75 5.66
N LEU A 128 -5.54 -11.81 6.00
CA LEU A 128 -6.88 -11.78 6.59
C LEU A 128 -6.91 -12.47 7.95
N ALA A 129 -7.01 -11.69 9.02
CA ALA A 129 -7.20 -12.22 10.39
C ALA A 129 -8.64 -12.03 10.91
N GLY A 130 -9.37 -11.03 10.40
CA GLY A 130 -10.74 -10.73 10.81
C GLY A 130 -11.80 -11.50 10.04
N ALA A 131 -12.98 -11.67 10.65
CA ALA A 131 -14.15 -12.25 9.98
C ALA A 131 -14.53 -11.44 8.72
N GLY A 132 -14.96 -12.13 7.67
CA GLY A 132 -15.44 -11.50 6.43
C GLY A 132 -14.39 -10.82 5.54
N GLY A 133 -13.09 -11.01 5.82
CA GLY A 133 -12.01 -10.49 4.96
C GLY A 133 -11.68 -9.00 5.13
N GLY A 134 -12.24 -8.35 6.16
CA GLY A 134 -11.98 -6.93 6.47
C GLY A 134 -12.31 -6.00 5.30
N THR A 135 -11.59 -4.88 5.20
CA THR A 135 -11.88 -3.83 4.22
C THR A 135 -11.87 -4.32 2.78
N ILE A 136 -10.90 -5.15 2.40
CA ILE A 136 -10.82 -5.67 1.03
C ILE A 136 -11.94 -6.69 0.76
N GLY A 137 -12.25 -7.56 1.72
CA GLY A 137 -13.37 -8.50 1.60
C GLY A 137 -14.72 -7.78 1.39
N THR A 138 -14.95 -6.68 2.12
CA THR A 138 -16.13 -5.83 1.95
C THR A 138 -16.17 -5.13 0.58
N ALA A 139 -15.02 -4.64 0.09
CA ALA A 139 -14.96 -3.85 -1.13
C ALA A 139 -14.89 -4.70 -2.41
N TRP A 140 -14.32 -5.91 -2.36
CA TRP A 140 -13.91 -6.66 -3.56
C TRP A 140 -15.06 -6.96 -4.51
N GLY A 141 -16.22 -7.37 -3.98
CA GLY A 141 -17.41 -7.60 -4.79
C GLY A 141 -17.80 -6.37 -5.62
N TYR A 142 -17.81 -5.18 -5.01
CA TYR A 142 -18.12 -3.92 -5.67
C TYR A 142 -17.03 -3.51 -6.67
N ILE A 143 -15.75 -3.69 -6.30
CA ILE A 143 -14.62 -3.38 -7.17
C ILE A 143 -14.76 -4.12 -8.49
N VAL A 144 -15.01 -5.42 -8.42
CA VAL A 144 -15.15 -6.27 -9.62
C VAL A 144 -16.47 -6.01 -10.34
N SER A 145 -17.60 -5.95 -9.64
CA SER A 145 -18.92 -5.83 -10.28
C SER A 145 -19.13 -4.48 -10.97
N ASN A 146 -18.62 -3.40 -10.37
CA ASN A 146 -18.82 -2.04 -10.88
C ASN A 146 -17.65 -1.57 -11.76
N GLY A 147 -16.59 -2.38 -11.88
CA GLY A 147 -15.39 -2.04 -12.63
C GLY A 147 -14.56 -0.91 -12.01
N ILE A 148 -14.57 -0.78 -10.68
CA ILE A 148 -13.82 0.26 -9.95
C ILE A 148 -12.32 0.03 -10.17
N GLN A 149 -11.57 1.09 -10.44
CA GLN A 149 -10.12 0.98 -10.56
C GLN A 149 -9.48 0.75 -9.19
N LEU A 150 -8.85 -0.41 -9.00
CA LEU A 150 -8.07 -0.73 -7.81
C LEU A 150 -6.60 -0.34 -8.03
N ILE A 151 -6.08 0.58 -7.22
CA ILE A 151 -4.65 0.94 -7.17
C ILE A 151 -4.02 0.40 -5.88
N ILE A 152 -2.89 -0.28 -6.01
CA ILE A 152 -2.24 -0.99 -4.91
C ILE A 152 -0.83 -0.43 -4.69
N PRO A 153 -0.65 0.49 -3.72
CA PRO A 153 0.68 0.92 -3.29
C PRO A 153 1.38 -0.20 -2.52
N ALA A 154 2.43 -0.75 -3.09
CA ALA A 154 3.25 -1.78 -2.45
C ALA A 154 4.69 -1.66 -2.94
N GLY A 155 5.62 -1.42 -2.02
CA GLY A 155 7.03 -1.46 -2.37
C GLY A 155 7.51 -2.90 -2.56
N LEU A 156 8.66 -3.04 -3.22
CA LEU A 156 9.28 -4.33 -3.50
C LEU A 156 9.79 -5.03 -2.23
N GLU A 157 9.73 -4.41 -1.05
CA GLU A 157 9.94 -5.10 0.23
C GLU A 157 8.89 -6.20 0.47
N LYS A 158 7.74 -6.11 -0.21
CA LYS A 158 6.63 -7.06 -0.14
C LYS A 158 6.65 -8.11 -1.25
N LEU A 159 7.70 -8.15 -2.07
CA LEU A 159 7.81 -9.12 -3.15
C LEU A 159 7.96 -10.54 -2.58
N VAL A 160 7.03 -11.43 -2.94
CA VAL A 160 7.06 -12.85 -2.59
C VAL A 160 7.53 -13.67 -3.79
N PRO A 161 8.43 -14.65 -3.61
CA PRO A 161 8.83 -15.52 -4.71
C PRO A 161 7.68 -16.46 -5.10
N GLY A 162 7.26 -16.39 -6.36
CA GLY A 162 6.24 -17.26 -6.94
C GLY A 162 4.83 -16.65 -7.01
N PRO A 163 3.90 -17.33 -7.70
CA PRO A 163 2.55 -16.82 -7.95
C PRO A 163 1.67 -16.88 -6.69
N LEU A 164 1.16 -15.74 -6.24
CA LEU A 164 0.35 -15.63 -5.02
C LEU A 164 -0.95 -16.43 -5.10
N ASP A 165 -1.53 -16.60 -6.29
CA ASP A 165 -2.75 -17.39 -6.50
C ASP A 165 -2.62 -18.82 -5.99
N THR A 166 -1.42 -19.40 -6.10
CA THR A 166 -1.16 -20.75 -5.59
C THR A 166 -1.15 -20.78 -4.05
N LEU A 167 -0.65 -19.70 -3.43
CA LEU A 167 -0.53 -19.59 -1.97
C LEU A 167 -1.88 -19.39 -1.28
N GLN A 168 -2.83 -18.69 -1.92
CA GLN A 168 -4.15 -18.42 -1.35
C GLN A 168 -4.85 -19.70 -0.86
N SER A 169 -4.82 -20.76 -1.66
CA SER A 169 -5.48 -22.03 -1.37
C SER A 169 -4.88 -22.81 -0.19
N MET A 170 -3.61 -22.52 0.15
CA MET A 170 -2.88 -23.17 1.24
C MET A 170 -2.99 -22.39 2.56
N MET A 171 -3.60 -21.20 2.53
CA MET A 171 -3.72 -20.32 3.69
C MET A 171 -5.15 -20.28 4.22
N GLY A 172 -5.29 -19.97 5.50
CA GLY A 172 -6.58 -19.82 6.15
C GLY A 172 -6.41 -19.89 7.67
N THR A 173 -7.18 -19.09 8.40
CA THR A 173 -7.09 -19.07 9.88
C THR A 173 -7.43 -20.43 10.50
N GLY A 174 -8.31 -21.20 9.86
CA GLY A 174 -8.65 -22.57 10.25
C GLY A 174 -7.73 -23.66 9.66
N VAL A 175 -6.85 -23.32 8.73
CA VAL A 175 -5.87 -24.24 8.11
C VAL A 175 -4.53 -24.20 8.84
N ILE A 176 -4.14 -23.02 9.33
CA ILE A 176 -2.85 -22.82 10.02
C ILE A 176 -2.94 -23.35 11.45
N ASP A 177 -2.03 -24.24 11.86
CA ASP A 177 -2.00 -24.81 13.21
C ASP A 177 -1.41 -23.86 14.25
N ALA A 178 -0.33 -23.15 13.91
CA ALA A 178 0.40 -22.26 14.81
C ALA A 178 0.96 -21.04 14.05
N ALA A 179 1.07 -19.90 14.73
CA ALA A 179 1.60 -18.65 14.17
C ALA A 179 2.41 -17.87 15.20
N MET A 180 3.37 -17.07 14.72
CA MET A 180 3.98 -16.00 15.50
C MET A 180 3.05 -14.78 15.48
N GLY A 181 2.07 -14.79 16.39
CA GLY A 181 1.00 -13.80 16.47
C GLY A 181 -0.33 -14.32 15.95
N TRP A 182 -1.06 -13.49 15.21
CA TRP A 182 -2.38 -13.84 14.68
C TRP A 182 -2.26 -14.77 13.47
N LYS A 183 -3.09 -15.83 13.44
CA LYS A 183 -3.26 -16.65 12.23
C LYS A 183 -3.93 -15.80 11.15
N CYS A 184 -3.49 -15.93 9.91
CA CYS A 184 -4.02 -15.19 8.78
C CYS A 184 -4.33 -16.11 7.61
N GLY A 185 -5.50 -15.94 6.99
CA GLY A 185 -5.69 -16.31 5.59
C GLY A 185 -5.06 -15.27 4.66
N MET A 186 -5.27 -15.45 3.36
CA MET A 186 -4.92 -14.45 2.35
C MET A 186 -6.06 -14.33 1.35
N ILE A 187 -6.28 -13.10 0.85
CA ILE A 187 -7.01 -12.88 -0.40
C ILE A 187 -6.04 -12.28 -1.41
N VAL A 188 -6.06 -12.84 -2.62
CA VAL A 188 -5.30 -12.39 -3.77
C VAL A 188 -6.24 -11.62 -4.67
N VAL A 189 -5.82 -10.42 -5.02
CA VAL A 189 -6.56 -9.49 -5.86
C VAL A 189 -5.67 -9.00 -6.98
N HIS A 190 -6.31 -8.62 -8.09
CA HIS A 190 -5.65 -7.99 -9.22
C HIS A 190 -6.10 -6.54 -9.33
N GLY A 191 -5.13 -5.67 -9.58
CA GLY A 191 -5.31 -4.23 -9.75
C GLY A 191 -3.99 -3.63 -10.21
N GLN A 192 -3.94 -2.31 -10.31
CA GLN A 192 -2.71 -1.62 -10.70
C GLN A 192 -1.77 -1.51 -9.50
N VAL A 193 -0.79 -2.42 -9.44
CA VAL A 193 0.29 -2.36 -8.44
C VAL A 193 1.26 -1.25 -8.82
N ILE A 194 1.54 -0.36 -7.88
CA ILE A 194 2.54 0.70 -8.03
C ILE A 194 3.65 0.45 -7.01
N THR A 195 4.81 0.00 -7.52
CA THR A 195 6.04 -0.15 -6.75
C THR A 195 6.94 1.07 -6.95
N GLU A 196 8.14 1.07 -6.36
CA GLU A 196 9.15 2.09 -6.61
C GLU A 196 9.54 2.19 -8.09
N MET A 197 9.51 1.08 -8.83
CA MET A 197 9.82 1.07 -10.27
C MET A 197 8.77 1.84 -11.06
N GLU A 198 7.49 1.51 -10.89
CA GLU A 198 6.39 2.23 -11.53
C GLU A 198 6.38 3.70 -11.09
N ALA A 199 6.67 3.98 -9.81
CA ALA A 199 6.74 5.34 -9.32
C ALA A 199 7.84 6.17 -10.00
N MET A 200 9.05 5.63 -10.16
CA MET A 200 10.13 6.30 -10.89
C MET A 200 9.79 6.48 -12.37
N LYS A 201 9.15 5.49 -13.00
CA LYS A 201 8.70 5.59 -14.38
C LYS A 201 7.63 6.68 -14.56
N LEU A 202 6.63 6.73 -13.67
CA LEU A 202 5.54 7.69 -13.71
C LEU A 202 5.99 9.13 -13.45
N LEU A 203 6.93 9.33 -12.52
CA LEU A 203 7.35 10.68 -12.10
C LEU A 203 8.45 11.26 -12.99
N PHE A 204 9.36 10.43 -13.51
CA PHE A 204 10.58 10.90 -14.15
C PHE A 204 10.82 10.30 -15.54
N ASP A 205 9.98 9.36 -16.01
CA ASP A 205 10.19 8.60 -17.24
C ASP A 205 11.60 7.98 -17.32
N VAL A 206 12.01 7.33 -16.23
CA VAL A 206 13.25 6.54 -16.14
C VAL A 206 12.94 5.07 -15.92
N ASP A 207 13.81 4.19 -16.40
CA ASP A 207 13.72 2.77 -16.13
C ASP A 207 14.49 2.47 -14.84
N ALA A 208 13.90 1.67 -13.95
CA ALA A 208 14.51 1.30 -12.68
C ALA A 208 14.45 -0.22 -12.50
N VAL A 209 15.59 -0.82 -12.17
CA VAL A 209 15.72 -2.27 -11.96
C VAL A 209 16.26 -2.52 -10.55
N PRO A 210 15.61 -3.34 -9.71
CA PRO A 210 16.15 -3.73 -8.42
C PRO A 210 17.37 -4.63 -8.63
N ILE A 211 18.51 -4.25 -8.05
CA ILE A 211 19.79 -4.96 -8.20
C ILE A 211 20.31 -5.57 -6.89
N ALA A 212 19.81 -5.12 -5.74
CA ALA A 212 20.11 -5.69 -4.43
C ALA A 212 19.01 -5.34 -3.42
N ALA A 213 18.98 -6.05 -2.29
CA ALA A 213 17.96 -5.91 -1.26
C ALA A 213 18.50 -6.29 0.12
N GLY A 214 17.89 -5.72 1.17
CA GLY A 214 18.20 -6.04 2.56
C GLY A 214 19.48 -5.37 3.06
N GLY A 215 19.33 -4.40 3.95
CA GLY A 215 20.41 -3.78 4.70
C GLY A 215 20.28 -4.04 6.21
N ILE A 216 21.06 -3.28 6.98
CA ILE A 216 21.05 -3.23 8.45
C ILE A 216 21.01 -1.77 8.90
N ASP A 217 20.81 -1.52 10.19
CA ASP A 217 20.88 -0.18 10.80
C ASP A 217 19.84 0.80 10.21
N GLY A 218 18.58 0.36 10.14
CA GLY A 218 17.47 1.14 9.59
C GLY A 218 17.26 0.98 8.08
N ALA A 219 18.09 0.17 7.41
CA ALA A 219 17.93 -0.21 6.01
C ALA A 219 17.31 -1.61 5.82
N GLU A 220 16.70 -2.19 6.86
CA GLU A 220 15.99 -3.47 6.74
C GLU A 220 14.86 -3.36 5.71
N GLY A 221 14.76 -4.36 4.82
CA GLY A 221 13.77 -4.36 3.75
C GLY A 221 14.02 -3.35 2.63
N CYS A 222 15.17 -2.65 2.62
CA CYS A 222 15.50 -1.72 1.54
C CYS A 222 15.64 -2.44 0.19
N LYS A 223 15.60 -1.62 -0.87
CA LYS A 223 15.94 -2.01 -2.23
C LYS A 223 16.95 -1.05 -2.82
N VAL A 224 17.93 -1.62 -3.52
CA VAL A 224 18.91 -0.89 -4.31
C VAL A 224 18.48 -1.00 -5.76
N PHE A 225 18.39 0.13 -6.46
CA PHE A 225 17.99 0.18 -7.86
C PHE A 225 19.12 0.71 -8.73
N LEU A 226 19.28 0.11 -9.91
CA LEU A 226 19.94 0.77 -11.05
C LEU A 226 18.87 1.56 -11.79
N VAL A 227 19.08 2.86 -11.93
CA VAL A 227 18.21 3.77 -12.68
C VAL A 227 18.91 4.15 -13.98
N GLU A 228 18.20 4.06 -15.10
CA GLU A 228 18.71 4.39 -16.43
C GLU A 228 17.71 5.23 -17.23
N GLY A 229 18.20 6.24 -17.93
CA GLY A 229 17.37 7.12 -18.76
C GLY A 229 18.11 8.35 -19.30
N PRO A 230 17.40 9.31 -19.90
CA PRO A 230 17.94 10.62 -20.27
C PRO A 230 18.62 11.31 -19.08
N LYS A 231 19.69 12.06 -19.33
CA LYS A 231 20.51 12.68 -18.27
C LYS A 231 19.65 13.54 -17.34
N ASP A 232 18.90 14.48 -17.89
CA ASP A 232 18.10 15.43 -17.11
C ASP A 232 17.02 14.73 -16.28
N ASN A 233 16.41 13.67 -16.81
CA ASN A 233 15.41 12.85 -16.11
C ASN A 233 16.05 12.10 -14.92
N VAL A 234 17.24 11.51 -15.12
CA VAL A 234 17.97 10.82 -14.05
C VAL A 234 18.44 11.82 -12.99
N GLU A 235 18.90 13.00 -13.37
CA GLU A 235 19.28 14.07 -12.43
C GLU A 235 18.09 14.56 -11.60
N LEU A 236 16.93 14.76 -12.23
CA LEU A 236 15.68 15.09 -11.54
C LEU A 236 15.25 13.98 -10.57
N ALA A 237 15.32 12.71 -11.02
CA ALA A 237 15.03 11.57 -10.16
C ALA A 237 15.96 11.56 -8.93
N MET A 238 17.27 11.76 -9.12
CA MET A 238 18.23 11.83 -8.02
C MET A 238 17.94 12.98 -7.04
N GLU A 239 17.53 14.15 -7.55
CA GLU A 239 17.15 15.28 -6.71
C GLU A 239 15.93 14.95 -5.83
N VAL A 240 14.85 14.43 -6.43
CA VAL A 240 13.61 14.13 -5.71
C VAL A 240 13.81 12.96 -4.75
N LEU A 241 14.50 11.90 -5.17
CA LEU A 241 14.84 10.77 -4.31
C LEU A 241 15.73 11.20 -3.15
N GLY A 242 16.66 12.12 -3.38
CA GLY A 242 17.47 12.75 -2.33
C GLY A 242 16.64 13.48 -1.27
N LYS A 243 15.52 14.12 -1.66
CA LYS A 243 14.57 14.76 -0.73
C LYS A 243 13.70 13.76 0.03
N VAL A 244 13.47 12.58 -0.54
CA VAL A 244 12.72 11.50 0.12
C VAL A 244 13.58 10.77 1.15
N LYS A 245 14.92 10.81 1.02
CA LYS A 245 15.85 10.22 2.00
C LYS A 245 15.60 10.77 3.40
N GLY A 246 15.61 9.86 4.38
CA GLY A 246 15.36 10.21 5.78
C GLY A 246 13.89 10.23 6.18
N GLU A 247 12.95 9.82 5.31
CA GLU A 247 11.57 9.56 5.71
C GLU A 247 11.54 8.58 6.90
N ALA A 248 10.91 9.01 7.99
CA ALA A 248 10.95 8.28 9.24
C ALA A 248 10.23 6.91 9.14
N PRO A 249 10.76 5.85 9.76
CA PRO A 249 10.08 4.58 9.83
C PRO A 249 8.78 4.70 10.63
N LEU A 250 7.74 3.99 10.17
CA LEU A 250 6.47 3.97 10.88
C LEU A 250 6.59 3.22 12.21
N LYS A 251 5.99 3.81 13.26
CA LYS A 251 5.77 3.18 14.55
C LYS A 251 4.27 2.99 14.77
N THR A 252 3.91 1.93 15.47
CA THR A 252 2.51 1.59 15.74
C THR A 252 2.37 0.96 17.12
N GLN A 253 1.13 0.88 17.61
CA GLN A 253 0.79 0.18 18.85
C GLN A 253 -0.10 -1.00 18.50
N VAL A 254 0.21 -2.18 19.05
CA VAL A 254 -0.48 -3.44 18.74
C VAL A 254 -1.27 -3.96 19.94
N THR A 255 -2.31 -4.74 19.67
CA THR A 255 -3.02 -5.51 20.68
C THR A 255 -2.19 -6.72 21.12
N GLY A 256 -2.46 -7.23 22.33
CA GLY A 256 -1.87 -8.48 22.78
C GLY A 256 -2.33 -9.65 21.89
N TRP A 257 -1.45 -10.64 21.72
CA TRP A 257 -1.81 -11.86 20.99
C TRP A 257 -2.94 -12.61 21.69
N PRO A 258 -3.76 -13.35 20.93
CA PRO A 258 -4.76 -14.22 21.52
C PRO A 258 -4.06 -15.23 22.44
N LYS A 259 -4.64 -15.48 23.62
CA LYS A 259 -4.18 -16.56 24.49
C LYS A 259 -4.44 -17.90 23.78
N LYS A 260 -3.47 -18.80 23.85
CA LYS A 260 -3.57 -20.16 23.28
C LYS A 260 -4.70 -20.94 23.95
#